data_AF-A0A7Y9L9V6-F1
#
_entry.id   AF-A0A7Y9L9V6-F1
#
_cell.length_a   1.000
_cell.length_b   1.000
_cell.length_c   1.000
_cell.angle_alpha   90.00
_cell.angle_beta   90.00
_cell.angle_gamma   90.00
#
_symmetry.space_group_name_H-M   'P 1'
#
loop_
_entity.id
_entity.type
_entity.pdbx_description
1 polymer ?
#
loop_
_entity_poly.entity_id
_entity_poly.type
_entity_poly.pdbx_seq_one_letter_code
_entity_poly.pdbx_strand_id
1 'polypeptide(L)'
;MSDEPGGDATTNDVPDSDVDQMDDDGYDEPLIAEPPHPINWNLLSAEDAEAEWLELNRWVDWLRHTYGLPASVIPPAWHMHPELLWELSALHLHWLCAYDPDQNGSAPLGWHRDFADARQRLREWVAACGTRLDHDRPTRQTVWPGEEPGDPIEDIPITDRDAEFVEFVMADVQARREAEEAFYRDLDPDTGEVS
;
A
#
# COMPACT_ATOMS: atom_id res chain seq x y z
N MET A 1 -2.25 61.88 58.58
CA MET A 1 -1.54 60.93 57.70
C MET A 1 -1.37 61.64 56.38
N SER A 2 -0.17 62.15 56.12
CA SER A 2 0.19 62.87 54.90
C SER A 2 1.70 62.72 54.65
N ASP A 3 2.04 62.78 53.36
CA ASP A 3 3.36 63.01 52.71
C ASP A 3 4.16 61.79 52.20
N GLU A 4 4.11 61.60 50.87
CA GLU A 4 5.23 61.17 49.99
C GLU A 4 6.21 62.37 49.80
N PRO A 5 7.41 62.32 49.14
CA PRO A 5 7.95 61.34 48.15
C PRO A 5 9.49 61.10 48.18
N GLY A 6 10.03 60.31 47.22
CA GLY A 6 11.32 60.64 46.55
C GLY A 6 12.46 59.59 46.52
N GLY A 7 12.75 59.05 45.32
CA GLY A 7 14.04 59.29 44.64
C GLY A 7 15.23 58.31 44.78
N ASP A 8 15.61 57.79 43.61
CA ASP A 8 16.98 57.64 43.07
C ASP A 8 17.70 56.27 43.05
N ALA A 9 18.40 56.09 41.92
CA ALA A 9 18.91 54.87 41.32
C ALA A 9 20.28 54.42 41.85
N THR A 10 20.63 53.16 41.56
CA THR A 10 21.99 52.63 41.27
C THR A 10 21.85 51.13 41.01
N THR A 11 21.79 50.69 39.76
CA THR A 11 22.89 50.04 39.02
C THR A 11 23.70 49.04 39.86
N ASN A 12 23.47 47.75 39.63
CA ASN A 12 24.51 46.73 39.76
C ASN A 12 24.36 45.71 38.63
N ASP A 13 25.25 45.89 37.67
CA ASP A 13 25.74 44.97 36.65
C ASP A 13 26.38 43.74 37.34
N VAL A 14 26.14 42.50 36.91
CA VAL A 14 27.05 41.58 36.18
C VAL A 14 26.64 40.12 36.60
N PRO A 15 26.85 39.01 35.86
CA PRO A 15 27.25 38.79 34.46
C PRO A 15 26.28 37.92 33.63
N ASP A 16 26.48 38.02 32.31
CA ASP A 16 26.36 36.98 31.28
C ASP A 16 26.29 35.53 31.82
N SER A 17 25.19 34.85 31.52
CA SER A 17 25.16 33.39 31.47
C SER A 17 24.53 32.99 30.14
N ASP A 18 25.41 32.69 29.18
CA ASP A 18 25.11 31.92 27.99
C ASP A 18 24.22 30.73 28.36
N VAL A 19 22.93 30.84 28.02
CA VAL A 19 22.04 29.68 27.90
C VAL A 19 21.66 29.53 26.44
N ASP A 20 22.70 29.43 25.60
CA ASP A 20 22.65 28.52 24.47
C ASP A 20 22.64 27.09 25.04
N GLN A 21 21.46 26.67 25.49
CA GLN A 21 21.07 25.28 25.45
C GLN A 21 19.81 25.27 24.61
N MET A 22 20.05 25.19 23.31
CA MET A 22 19.17 24.49 22.40
C MET A 22 18.95 23.12 23.03
N ASP A 23 17.88 23.02 23.79
CA ASP A 23 17.15 21.79 24.02
C ASP A 23 16.56 21.41 22.64
N ASP A 24 17.47 20.96 21.75
CA ASP A 24 17.16 20.13 20.60
C ASP A 24 16.78 18.76 21.16
N ASP A 25 15.67 18.74 21.88
CA ASP A 25 14.85 17.55 21.97
C ASP A 25 14.33 17.35 20.55
N GLY A 26 15.19 16.75 19.72
CA GLY A 26 14.73 15.86 18.68
C GLY A 26 13.86 14.83 19.38
N TYR A 27 12.58 15.17 19.52
CA TYR A 27 11.54 14.21 19.77
C TYR A 27 11.71 13.20 18.64
N ASP A 28 12.40 12.10 18.93
CA ASP A 28 12.11 10.80 18.34
C ASP A 28 10.63 10.58 18.64
N GLU A 29 9.76 11.22 17.84
CA GLU A 29 8.36 10.84 17.73
C GLU A 29 8.43 9.34 17.49
N PRO A 30 7.89 8.50 18.40
CA PRO A 30 7.87 7.08 18.14
C PRO A 30 7.26 6.93 16.76
N LEU A 31 7.96 6.24 15.85
CA LEU A 31 7.47 5.93 14.51
C LEU A 31 6.16 5.14 14.67
N ILE A 32 5.06 5.87 14.85
CA ILE A 32 3.73 5.31 14.90
C ILE A 32 3.50 4.87 13.47
N ALA A 33 3.55 3.55 13.25
CA ALA A 33 3.19 2.98 11.97
C ALA A 33 1.82 3.56 11.58
N GLU A 34 1.74 4.10 10.37
CA GLU A 34 0.49 4.70 9.91
C GLU A 34 -0.66 3.69 10.05
N PRO A 35 -1.84 4.12 10.52
CA PRO A 35 -2.98 3.22 10.64
C PRO A 35 -3.27 2.55 9.30
N PRO A 36 -3.59 1.24 9.28
CA PRO A 36 -3.92 0.54 8.04
C PRO A 36 -5.07 1.24 7.32
N HIS A 37 -4.87 1.58 6.04
CA HIS A 37 -5.86 2.28 5.22
C HIS A 37 -6.18 1.53 3.92
N PRO A 38 -7.34 1.80 3.29
CA PRO A 38 -7.65 1.26 1.98
C PRO A 38 -6.58 1.60 0.93
N ILE A 39 -6.12 0.59 0.21
CA ILE A 39 -5.16 0.73 -0.87
C ILE A 39 -5.94 0.90 -2.19
N ASN A 40 -5.70 1.99 -2.90
CA ASN A 40 -6.20 2.17 -4.27
C ASN A 40 -5.01 2.09 -5.24
N TRP A 41 -4.79 0.90 -5.80
CA TRP A 41 -3.69 0.62 -6.74
C TRP A 41 -3.61 1.56 -7.94
N ASN A 42 -4.72 2.18 -8.36
CA ASN A 42 -4.73 3.11 -9.49
C ASN A 42 -4.15 4.50 -9.14
N LEU A 43 -4.04 4.82 -7.85
CA LEU A 43 -3.62 6.14 -7.36
C LEU A 43 -2.26 6.12 -6.64
N LEU A 44 -1.63 4.95 -6.51
CA LEU A 44 -0.33 4.83 -5.88
C LEU A 44 0.76 5.49 -6.74
N SER A 45 1.66 6.22 -6.07
CA SER A 45 2.93 6.63 -6.67
C SER A 45 3.78 5.40 -7.00
N ALA A 46 4.84 5.61 -7.77
CA ALA A 46 5.79 4.54 -8.07
C ALA A 46 6.42 3.92 -6.80
N GLU A 47 6.75 4.74 -5.80
CA GLU A 47 7.37 4.29 -4.54
C GLU A 47 6.35 3.53 -3.67
N ASP A 48 5.15 4.08 -3.51
CA ASP A 48 4.10 3.42 -2.72
C ASP A 48 3.68 2.10 -3.36
N ALA A 49 3.57 2.05 -4.70
CA ALA A 49 3.24 0.82 -5.41
C ALA A 49 4.29 -0.27 -5.18
N GLU A 50 5.59 0.06 -5.22
CA GLU A 50 6.66 -0.88 -4.95
C GLU A 50 6.54 -1.48 -3.53
N ALA A 51 6.35 -0.62 -2.52
CA ALA A 51 6.21 -1.05 -1.14
C ALA A 51 4.98 -1.96 -0.96
N GLU A 52 3.83 -1.55 -1.48
CA GLU A 52 2.58 -2.31 -1.35
C GLU A 52 2.63 -3.66 -2.10
N TRP A 53 3.25 -3.71 -3.28
CA TRP A 53 3.45 -4.97 -4.00
C TRP A 53 4.28 -5.96 -3.19
N LEU A 54 5.38 -5.50 -2.59
CA LEU A 54 6.29 -6.34 -1.81
C LEU A 54 5.66 -6.80 -0.49
N GLU A 55 4.97 -5.92 0.22
CA GLU A 55 4.26 -6.26 1.45
C GLU A 55 3.12 -7.25 1.19
N LEU A 56 2.31 -7.00 0.15
CA LEU A 56 1.23 -7.92 -0.21
C LEU A 56 1.78 -9.29 -0.63
N ASN A 57 2.84 -9.36 -1.44
CA ASN A 57 3.43 -10.64 -1.85
C ASN A 57 3.96 -11.44 -0.66
N ARG A 58 4.62 -10.75 0.29
CA ARG A 58 5.09 -11.38 1.54
C ARG A 58 3.92 -11.94 2.35
N TRP A 59 2.86 -11.15 2.50
CA TRP A 59 1.68 -11.58 3.25
C TRP A 59 0.92 -12.72 2.56
N VAL A 60 0.77 -12.69 1.24
CA VAL A 60 0.17 -13.77 0.45
C VAL A 60 0.97 -15.06 0.58
N ASP A 61 2.31 -14.98 0.57
CA ASP A 61 3.19 -16.13 0.79
C ASP A 61 3.01 -16.71 2.21
N TRP A 62 2.94 -15.85 3.23
CA TRP A 62 2.62 -16.28 4.59
C TRP A 62 1.23 -16.95 4.66
N LEU A 63 0.21 -16.35 4.05
CA LEU A 63 -1.18 -16.81 4.11
C LEU A 63 -1.32 -18.21 3.48
N ARG A 64 -0.76 -18.41 2.28
CA ARG A 64 -0.86 -19.71 1.59
C ARG A 64 -0.17 -20.83 2.35
N HIS A 65 0.97 -20.55 2.98
CA HIS A 65 1.71 -21.55 3.76
C HIS A 65 1.01 -21.84 5.09
N THR A 66 0.54 -20.80 5.78
CA THR A 66 -0.09 -20.91 7.10
C THR A 66 -1.39 -21.72 7.05
N TYR A 67 -2.20 -21.50 6.01
CA TYR A 67 -3.50 -22.16 5.85
C TYR A 67 -3.49 -23.32 4.85
N GLY A 68 -2.34 -23.69 4.29
CA GLY A 68 -2.19 -24.78 3.32
C GLY A 68 -3.07 -24.58 2.07
N LEU A 69 -3.08 -23.36 1.53
CA LEU A 69 -3.97 -23.01 0.41
C LEU A 69 -3.44 -23.59 -0.91
N PRO A 70 -4.28 -24.31 -1.67
CA PRO A 70 -3.89 -24.82 -2.99
C PRO A 70 -3.92 -23.70 -4.04
N ALA A 71 -3.29 -23.96 -5.19
CA ALA A 71 -3.31 -23.06 -6.36
C ALA A 71 -4.72 -22.73 -6.87
N SER A 72 -5.73 -23.57 -6.56
CA SER A 72 -7.13 -23.28 -6.88
C SER A 72 -7.76 -22.17 -6.01
N VAL A 73 -7.09 -21.74 -4.94
CA VAL A 73 -7.50 -20.60 -4.10
C VAL A 73 -6.57 -19.42 -4.33
N ILE A 74 -5.25 -19.64 -4.29
CA ILE A 74 -4.25 -18.59 -4.58
C ILE A 74 -3.23 -19.18 -5.56
N PRO A 75 -3.29 -18.83 -6.84
CA PRO A 75 -2.38 -19.32 -7.87
C PRO A 75 -1.03 -18.57 -7.84
N PRO A 76 0.03 -19.11 -8.44
CA PRO A 76 1.34 -18.45 -8.47
C PRO A 76 1.32 -17.06 -9.12
N ALA A 77 0.60 -16.91 -10.23
CA ALA A 77 0.44 -15.67 -11.00
C ALA A 77 -0.72 -14.77 -10.51
N TRP A 78 -1.09 -14.84 -9.23
CA TRP A 78 -2.21 -14.04 -8.67
C TRP A 78 -2.09 -12.53 -8.94
N HIS A 79 -0.87 -12.01 -9.01
CA HIS A 79 -0.56 -10.59 -9.23
C HIS A 79 -0.91 -10.11 -10.65
N MET A 80 -1.06 -11.03 -11.60
CA MET A 80 -1.47 -10.75 -12.98
C MET A 80 -2.98 -10.57 -13.13
N HIS A 81 -3.76 -10.83 -12.08
CA HIS A 81 -5.22 -10.78 -12.10
C HIS A 81 -5.75 -9.69 -11.17
N PRO A 82 -6.30 -8.59 -11.71
CA PRO A 82 -6.83 -7.50 -10.90
C PRO A 82 -7.87 -7.96 -9.87
N GLU A 83 -8.76 -8.89 -10.23
CA GLU A 83 -9.78 -9.42 -9.31
C GLU A 83 -9.18 -10.15 -8.10
N LEU A 84 -8.03 -10.82 -8.26
CA LEU A 84 -7.31 -11.44 -7.16
C LEU A 84 -6.55 -10.38 -6.36
N LEU A 85 -5.89 -9.44 -7.05
CA LEU A 85 -5.20 -8.32 -6.43
C LEU A 85 -6.11 -7.55 -5.46
N TRP A 86 -7.28 -7.12 -5.94
CA TRP A 86 -8.22 -6.33 -5.14
C TRP A 86 -8.76 -7.10 -3.94
N GLU A 87 -9.16 -8.37 -4.12
CA GLU A 87 -9.68 -9.21 -3.03
C GLU A 87 -8.58 -9.51 -1.99
N LEU A 88 -7.36 -9.83 -2.42
CA LEU A 88 -6.23 -10.11 -1.52
C LEU A 88 -5.78 -8.86 -0.76
N SER A 89 -5.77 -7.70 -1.41
CA SER A 89 -5.45 -6.42 -0.76
C SER A 89 -6.46 -6.08 0.35
N ALA A 90 -7.75 -6.23 0.06
CA ALA A 90 -8.80 -6.01 1.04
C ALA A 90 -8.73 -7.00 2.21
N LEU A 91 -8.43 -8.28 1.93
CA LEU A 91 -8.28 -9.30 2.96
C LEU A 91 -7.04 -9.05 3.85
N HIS A 92 -5.94 -8.56 3.26
CA HIS A 92 -4.73 -8.15 3.99
C HIS A 92 -5.04 -6.98 4.92
N LEU A 93 -5.70 -5.94 4.41
CA LEU A 93 -6.12 -4.80 5.24
C LEU A 93 -7.04 -5.24 6.39
N HIS A 94 -8.00 -6.11 6.12
CA HIS A 94 -8.86 -6.65 7.18
C HIS A 94 -8.06 -7.43 8.24
N TRP A 95 -7.03 -8.16 7.82
CA TRP A 95 -6.13 -8.86 8.75
C TRP A 95 -5.38 -7.87 9.64
N LEU A 96 -4.78 -6.82 9.06
CA LEU A 96 -4.09 -5.76 9.82
C LEU A 96 -5.02 -5.12 10.84
N CYS A 97 -6.23 -4.72 10.42
CA CYS A 97 -7.21 -4.17 11.33
C CYS A 97 -7.60 -5.16 12.43
N ALA A 98 -7.80 -6.45 12.13
CA ALA A 98 -8.25 -7.43 13.10
C ALA A 98 -7.21 -7.76 14.20
N TYR A 99 -5.93 -7.51 13.93
CA TYR A 99 -4.81 -7.74 14.85
C TYR A 99 -4.21 -6.44 15.41
N ASP A 100 -4.85 -5.29 15.15
CA ASP A 100 -4.45 -4.02 15.74
C ASP A 100 -4.55 -4.06 17.29
N PRO A 101 -3.60 -3.46 18.03
CA PRO A 101 -3.57 -3.50 19.50
C PRO A 101 -4.82 -2.94 20.18
N ASP A 102 -5.51 -1.99 19.54
CA ASP A 102 -6.71 -1.33 20.07
C ASP A 102 -8.00 -2.09 19.71
N GLN A 103 -7.92 -3.17 18.91
CA GLN A 103 -9.09 -3.98 18.59
C GLN A 103 -9.54 -4.89 19.73
N ASN A 104 -10.82 -5.25 19.64
CA ASN A 104 -11.42 -6.23 20.52
C ASN A 104 -10.80 -7.62 20.31
N GLY A 105 -10.62 -8.39 21.39
CA GLY A 105 -10.03 -9.73 21.32
C GLY A 105 -10.83 -10.76 20.50
N SER A 106 -12.06 -10.45 20.09
CA SER A 106 -12.84 -11.27 19.15
C SER A 106 -12.62 -10.92 17.68
N ALA A 107 -11.92 -9.83 17.36
CA ALA A 107 -11.68 -9.40 15.98
C ALA A 107 -10.96 -10.46 15.13
N PRO A 108 -9.92 -11.17 15.64
CA PRO A 108 -9.32 -12.27 14.89
C PRO A 108 -10.29 -13.38 14.52
N LEU A 109 -11.26 -13.69 15.39
CA LEU A 109 -12.30 -14.69 15.09
C LEU A 109 -13.27 -14.17 14.03
N GLY A 110 -13.59 -12.88 14.05
CA GLY A 110 -14.35 -12.20 12.99
C GLY A 110 -13.65 -12.34 11.64
N TRP A 111 -12.36 -12.02 11.58
CA TRP A 111 -11.55 -12.16 10.37
C TRP A 111 -11.57 -13.58 9.81
N HIS A 112 -11.48 -14.62 10.64
CA HIS A 112 -11.54 -16.00 10.16
C HIS A 112 -12.90 -16.38 9.55
N ARG A 113 -14.00 -15.76 10.01
CA ARG A 113 -15.32 -15.94 9.40
C ARG A 113 -15.34 -15.33 8.01
N ASP A 114 -14.88 -14.10 7.88
CA ASP A 114 -14.89 -13.38 6.60
C ASP A 114 -13.86 -13.96 5.62
N PHE A 115 -12.75 -14.51 6.12
CA PHE A 115 -11.78 -15.27 5.34
C PHE A 115 -12.38 -16.54 4.73
N ALA A 116 -13.31 -17.21 5.40
CA ALA A 116 -14.00 -18.37 4.83
C ALA A 116 -14.79 -17.99 3.57
N ASP A 117 -15.48 -16.84 3.60
CA ASP A 117 -16.23 -16.31 2.47
C ASP A 117 -15.29 -15.79 1.36
N ALA A 118 -14.19 -15.11 1.74
CA ALA A 118 -13.16 -14.66 0.79
C ALA A 118 -12.54 -15.83 0.04
N ARG A 119 -12.24 -16.95 0.71
CA ARG A 119 -11.74 -18.17 0.04
C ARG A 119 -12.71 -18.74 -0.98
N GLN A 120 -14.01 -18.54 -0.82
CA GLN A 120 -14.99 -18.96 -1.82
C GLN A 120 -14.90 -18.05 -3.06
N ARG A 121 -14.89 -16.73 -2.87
CA ARG A 121 -14.71 -15.75 -3.96
C ARG A 121 -13.40 -15.93 -4.71
N LEU A 122 -12.30 -16.14 -3.99
CA LEU A 122 -10.99 -16.42 -4.61
C LEU A 122 -11.03 -17.64 -5.54
N ARG A 123 -11.71 -18.73 -5.16
CA ARG A 123 -11.88 -19.89 -6.06
C ARG A 123 -12.67 -19.54 -7.32
N GLU A 124 -13.68 -18.69 -7.19
CA GLU A 124 -14.49 -18.22 -8.31
C GLU A 124 -13.64 -17.35 -9.26
N TRP A 125 -12.80 -16.47 -8.72
CA TRP A 125 -11.85 -15.69 -9.50
C TRP A 125 -10.81 -16.55 -10.22
N VAL A 126 -10.17 -17.49 -9.52
CA VAL A 126 -9.22 -18.42 -10.15
C VAL A 126 -9.88 -19.23 -11.27
N ALA A 127 -11.12 -19.68 -11.07
CA ALA A 127 -11.88 -20.38 -12.11
C ALA A 127 -12.21 -19.49 -13.32
N ALA A 128 -12.41 -18.18 -13.10
CA ALA A 128 -12.73 -17.21 -14.14
C ALA A 128 -11.51 -16.78 -14.95
N CYS A 129 -10.37 -16.50 -14.31
CA CYS A 129 -9.15 -16.12 -15.01
C CYS A 129 -8.46 -17.30 -15.69
N GLY A 130 -8.60 -18.51 -15.14
CA GLY A 130 -8.10 -19.75 -15.76
C GLY A 130 -6.62 -20.01 -15.55
N THR A 131 -5.97 -19.20 -14.70
CA THR A 131 -4.60 -19.41 -14.22
C THR A 131 -4.47 -20.73 -13.45
N ARG A 132 -3.29 -21.35 -13.55
CA ARG A 132 -2.98 -22.66 -12.96
C ARG A 132 -1.62 -22.62 -12.27
N LEU A 133 -1.13 -23.79 -11.88
CA LEU A 133 0.15 -23.93 -11.21
C LEU A 133 1.34 -23.63 -12.14
N ASP A 134 1.24 -24.01 -13.42
CA ASP A 134 2.35 -24.03 -14.38
C ASP A 134 2.12 -23.10 -15.58
N HIS A 135 0.91 -22.58 -15.76
CA HIS A 135 0.57 -21.64 -16.82
C HIS A 135 -0.41 -20.60 -16.31
N ASP A 136 -0.25 -19.39 -16.80
CA ASP A 136 -1.17 -18.30 -16.61
C ASP A 136 -2.00 -18.03 -17.87
N ARG A 137 -3.15 -17.39 -17.66
CA ARG A 137 -4.01 -16.92 -18.74
C ARG A 137 -4.70 -15.62 -18.29
N PRO A 138 -4.59 -14.52 -19.04
CA PRO A 138 -5.34 -13.30 -18.76
C PRO A 138 -6.86 -13.55 -18.65
N THR A 139 -7.49 -12.82 -17.72
CA THR A 139 -8.93 -12.91 -17.46
C THR A 139 -9.72 -12.53 -18.71
N ARG A 140 -10.62 -13.41 -19.13
CA ARG A 140 -11.44 -13.18 -20.32
C ARG A 140 -12.44 -12.05 -20.08
N GLN A 141 -12.34 -11.00 -20.88
CA GLN A 141 -13.35 -9.95 -20.92
C GLN A 141 -14.41 -10.27 -21.96
N THR A 142 -15.68 -10.03 -21.62
CA THR A 142 -16.78 -10.21 -22.57
C THR A 142 -16.86 -8.98 -23.45
N VAL A 143 -16.69 -9.16 -24.76
CA VAL A 143 -16.81 -8.09 -25.76
C VAL A 143 -18.27 -7.64 -25.83
N TRP A 144 -18.53 -6.37 -25.58
CA TRP A 144 -19.87 -5.80 -25.68
C TRP A 144 -20.23 -5.43 -27.12
N PRO A 145 -21.53 -5.31 -27.46
CA PRO A 145 -21.94 -4.90 -28.81
C PRO A 145 -21.31 -3.57 -29.22
N GLY A 146 -20.51 -3.58 -30.29
CA GLY A 146 -19.81 -2.41 -30.82
C GLY A 146 -18.34 -2.31 -30.43
N GLU A 147 -17.86 -3.16 -29.53
CA GLU A 147 -16.43 -3.28 -29.23
C GLU A 147 -15.73 -4.19 -30.24
N GLU A 148 -14.49 -3.84 -30.57
CA GLU A 148 -13.64 -4.73 -31.37
C GLU A 148 -13.18 -5.91 -30.49
N PRO A 149 -13.31 -7.17 -30.97
CA PRO A 149 -12.77 -8.30 -30.24
C PRO A 149 -11.26 -8.13 -30.03
N GLY A 150 -10.81 -8.35 -28.80
CA GLY A 150 -9.38 -8.38 -28.50
C GLY A 150 -8.66 -9.58 -29.12
N ASP A 151 -7.34 -9.57 -28.98
CA ASP A 151 -6.49 -10.64 -29.48
C ASP A 151 -6.81 -12.00 -28.83
N PRO A 152 -6.54 -13.12 -29.54
CA PRO A 152 -6.66 -14.45 -28.96
C PRO A 152 -5.82 -14.56 -27.69
N ILE A 153 -6.44 -15.02 -26.61
CA ILE A 153 -5.76 -15.20 -25.34
C ILE A 153 -5.01 -16.54 -25.35
N GLU A 154 -3.70 -16.48 -25.21
CA GLU A 154 -2.77 -17.60 -25.14
C GLU A 154 -2.41 -17.97 -23.69
N ASP A 155 -2.03 -19.22 -23.49
CA ASP A 155 -1.55 -19.71 -22.18
C ASP A 155 -0.04 -19.40 -22.08
N ILE A 156 0.37 -18.76 -20.98
CA ILE A 156 1.76 -18.31 -20.75
C ILE A 156 2.38 -19.23 -19.69
N PRO A 157 3.49 -19.92 -19.95
CA PRO A 157 4.11 -20.79 -18.96
C PRO A 157 4.72 -19.98 -17.81
N ILE A 158 4.52 -20.43 -16.58
CA ILE A 158 5.14 -19.88 -15.37
C ILE A 158 6.41 -20.71 -15.11
N THR A 159 7.57 -20.13 -15.38
CA THR A 159 8.86 -20.83 -15.29
C THR A 159 9.56 -20.54 -13.97
N ASP A 160 9.57 -19.27 -13.56
CA ASP A 160 10.14 -18.83 -12.28
C ASP A 160 9.26 -17.71 -11.71
N ARG A 161 8.32 -18.11 -10.85
CA ARG A 161 7.33 -17.19 -10.29
C ARG A 161 7.95 -16.01 -9.55
N ASP A 162 9.08 -16.20 -8.86
CA ASP A 162 9.69 -15.14 -8.07
C ASP A 162 10.41 -14.14 -8.97
N ALA A 163 11.12 -14.62 -10.00
CA ALA A 163 11.71 -13.75 -11.01
C ALA A 163 10.64 -12.99 -11.80
N GLU A 164 9.59 -13.68 -12.26
CA GLU A 164 8.46 -13.09 -13.00
C GLU A 164 7.73 -12.03 -12.15
N PHE A 165 7.54 -12.26 -10.85
CA PHE A 165 6.97 -11.25 -9.95
C PHE A 165 7.86 -10.01 -9.83
N VAL A 166 9.18 -10.19 -9.68
CA VAL A 166 10.12 -9.05 -9.61
C VAL A 166 10.11 -8.26 -10.92
N GLU A 167 10.15 -8.94 -12.07
CA GLU A 167 10.06 -8.29 -13.38
C GLU A 167 8.76 -7.50 -13.54
N PHE A 168 7.64 -8.08 -13.11
CA PHE A 168 6.34 -7.41 -13.11
C PHE A 168 6.34 -6.13 -12.27
N VAL A 169 6.82 -6.20 -11.02
CA VAL A 169 6.87 -5.03 -10.12
C VAL A 169 7.79 -3.95 -10.70
N MET A 170 8.96 -4.31 -11.22
CA MET A 170 9.86 -3.35 -11.85
C MET A 170 9.20 -2.66 -13.05
N ALA A 171 8.45 -3.40 -13.86
CA ALA A 171 7.73 -2.83 -15.00
C ALA A 171 6.59 -1.89 -14.57
N ASP A 172 5.79 -2.25 -13.56
CA ASP A 172 4.73 -1.40 -13.01
C ASP A 172 5.28 -0.09 -12.43
N VAL A 173 6.34 -0.20 -11.61
CA VAL A 173 7.02 0.96 -11.00
C VAL A 173 7.59 1.89 -12.07
N GLN A 174 8.24 1.33 -13.09
CA GLN A 174 8.79 2.13 -14.19
C GLN A 174 7.69 2.85 -14.98
N ALA A 175 6.58 2.16 -15.27
CA ALA A 175 5.43 2.78 -15.96
C ALA A 175 4.82 3.93 -15.15
N ARG A 176 4.73 3.79 -13.81
CA ARG A 176 4.28 4.85 -12.91
C ARG A 176 5.22 6.05 -12.90
N ARG A 177 6.55 5.82 -12.81
CA ARG A 177 7.55 6.89 -12.88
C ARG A 177 7.44 7.67 -14.20
N GLU A 178 7.29 6.98 -15.31
CA GLU A 178 7.12 7.63 -16.62
C GLU A 178 5.83 8.46 -16.68
N ALA A 179 4.73 7.99 -16.08
CA ALA A 179 3.48 8.73 -15.99
C ALA A 179 3.61 9.97 -15.08
N GLU A 180 4.29 9.86 -13.95
CA GLU A 180 4.61 10.98 -13.05
C GLU A 180 5.50 12.02 -13.74
N GLU A 181 6.57 11.59 -14.39
CA GLU A 181 7.46 12.48 -15.16
C GLU A 181 6.74 13.19 -16.31
N ALA A 182 5.84 12.49 -17.01
CA ALA A 182 5.01 13.09 -18.04
C ALA A 182 4.08 14.16 -17.44
N PHE A 183 3.42 13.85 -16.33
CA PHE A 183 2.57 14.80 -15.61
C PHE A 183 3.34 16.05 -15.19
N TYR A 184 4.54 15.91 -14.59
CA TYR A 184 5.36 17.06 -14.19
C TYR A 184 5.92 17.86 -15.37
N ARG A 185 6.15 17.23 -16.52
CA ARG A 185 6.59 17.91 -17.74
C ARG A 185 5.50 18.78 -18.35
N ASP A 186 4.26 18.32 -18.27
CA ASP A 186 3.09 18.99 -18.84
C ASP A 186 2.44 20.00 -17.86
N LEU A 187 2.91 20.02 -16.61
CA LEU A 187 2.51 20.98 -15.57
C LEU A 187 3.16 22.35 -15.84
N ASP A 188 2.36 23.39 -16.08
CA ASP A 188 2.84 24.77 -16.10
C ASP A 188 3.20 25.22 -14.67
N PRO A 189 4.49 25.50 -14.37
CA PRO A 189 4.92 25.84 -13.02
C PRO A 189 4.36 27.19 -12.51
N ASP A 190 3.87 28.07 -13.38
CA ASP A 190 3.33 29.39 -13.00
C ASP A 190 1.81 29.38 -12.77
N THR A 191 1.07 28.44 -13.38
CA THR A 191 -0.40 28.36 -13.27
C THR A 191 -0.90 27.10 -12.56
N GLY A 192 -0.08 26.05 -12.47
CA GLY A 192 -0.48 24.74 -11.94
C GLY A 192 -1.45 23.98 -12.85
N GLU A 193 -1.66 24.45 -14.08
CA GLU A 193 -2.52 23.80 -15.07
C GLU A 193 -1.71 22.80 -15.92
N VAL A 194 -2.34 21.68 -16.28
CA VAL A 194 -1.80 20.69 -17.24
C VAL A 194 -2.15 21.13 -18.67
N SER A 195 -1.14 21.18 -19.54
CA SER A 195 -1.23 21.68 -20.93
C SER A 195 -1.86 20.70 -21.92
#